data_AF-A0A930H0X9-F1
#
_entry.id   AF-A0A930H0X9-F1
#
_cell.length_a   1.000
_cell.length_b   1.000
_cell.length_c   1.000
_cell.angle_alpha   90.00
_cell.angle_beta   90.00
_cell.angle_gamma   90.00
#
_symmetry.space_group_name_H-M   'P 1'
#
loop_
_entity.id
_entity.type
_entity.pdbx_description
1 polymer ?
#
loop_
_entity_poly.entity_id
_entity_poly.type
_entity_poly.pdbx_seq_one_letter_code
_entity_poly.pdbx_strand_id
1 'polypeptide(L)'
;AKEAVEYFNKIAPVLEGELILGGHSKGGNFAMYAAAFCEAEHKERIVHVYNNDGPGFREEVIQSPEFQELLPKIITIAPQSSIIGQLLSNPAKQHVIHSTAKGILQHDAMTWEAEKDRLLSSELDELSHYAKTTLGSWLESMDDESRESLCTTAFSLIESTKSETFIEFSTDLMKNTEIVWKEMGKLPEDKKKEITDALANLMESSKKSALQHMKDGGQAVLNQIQSSGQALLSQMKTGGHAAIHQVLGKTKEEEEQG
;
A
#
# COMPACT_ATOMS: atom_id res chain seq x y z
N ALA A 1 -6.76 6.32 -12.09
CA ALA A 1 -5.66 6.21 -13.08
C ALA A 1 -5.95 7.05 -14.32
N LYS A 2 -7.06 6.82 -15.06
CA LYS A 2 -7.47 7.68 -16.18
C LYS A 2 -7.60 9.17 -15.81
N GLU A 3 -8.23 9.46 -14.68
CA GLU A 3 -8.32 10.84 -14.16
C GLU A 3 -6.95 11.50 -13.91
N ALA A 4 -5.91 10.71 -13.57
CA ALA A 4 -4.55 11.24 -13.40
C ALA A 4 -3.94 11.66 -14.75
N VAL A 5 -4.24 10.93 -15.82
CA VAL A 5 -3.87 11.31 -17.20
C VAL A 5 -4.56 12.60 -17.59
N GLU A 6 -5.88 12.68 -17.40
CA GLU A 6 -6.68 13.87 -17.73
C GLU A 6 -6.21 15.10 -16.95
N TYR A 7 -5.95 14.93 -15.65
CA TYR A 7 -5.40 15.99 -14.82
C TYR A 7 -4.04 16.46 -15.34
N PHE A 8 -3.13 15.52 -15.64
CA PHE A 8 -1.80 15.87 -16.12
C PHE A 8 -1.83 16.58 -17.48
N ASN A 9 -2.62 16.08 -18.44
CA ASN A 9 -2.80 16.75 -19.75
C ASN A 9 -3.38 18.16 -19.59
N LYS A 10 -4.24 18.39 -18.60
CA LYS A 10 -4.79 19.72 -18.31
C LYS A 10 -3.74 20.68 -17.75
N ILE A 11 -2.81 20.21 -16.93
CA ILE A 11 -1.83 21.08 -16.25
C ILE A 11 -0.49 21.21 -16.98
N ALA A 12 -0.08 20.23 -17.78
CA ALA A 12 1.20 20.25 -18.48
C ALA A 12 1.40 21.48 -19.40
N PRO A 13 0.37 21.98 -20.12
CA PRO A 13 0.51 23.17 -20.98
C PRO A 13 0.83 24.47 -20.23
N VAL A 14 0.46 24.57 -18.95
CA VAL A 14 0.69 25.78 -18.14
C VAL A 14 1.96 25.71 -17.30
N LEU A 15 2.66 24.57 -17.33
CA LEU A 15 3.96 24.40 -16.71
C LEU A 15 5.05 24.61 -17.77
N GLU A 16 6.18 25.18 -17.37
CA GLU A 16 7.34 25.40 -18.24
C GLU A 16 8.44 24.37 -17.98
N GLY A 17 9.28 24.09 -18.98
CA GLY A 17 10.49 23.27 -18.83
C GLY A 17 10.25 21.75 -18.73
N GLU A 18 11.28 21.05 -18.26
CA GLU A 18 11.27 19.61 -18.00
C GLU A 18 10.36 19.28 -16.81
N LEU A 19 9.70 18.12 -16.87
CA LEU A 19 8.70 17.68 -15.90
C LEU A 19 9.19 16.45 -15.15
N ILE A 20 9.00 16.46 -13.83
CA ILE A 20 9.17 15.30 -12.97
C ILE A 20 7.80 14.98 -12.38
N LEU A 21 7.35 13.76 -12.62
CA LEU A 21 6.12 13.26 -12.00
C LEU A 21 6.50 12.39 -10.81
N GLY A 22 5.63 12.32 -9.82
CA GLY A 22 5.88 11.40 -8.72
C GLY A 22 4.73 11.36 -7.75
N GLY A 23 4.75 10.33 -6.91
CA GLY A 23 3.79 10.20 -5.84
C GLY A 23 4.16 9.09 -4.88
N HIS A 24 3.55 9.16 -3.71
CA HIS A 24 3.66 8.15 -2.67
C HIS A 24 2.45 7.22 -2.69
N SER A 25 2.65 5.94 -2.37
CA SER A 25 1.58 4.95 -2.29
C SER A 25 0.80 4.87 -3.61
N LYS A 26 -0.54 4.93 -3.58
CA LYS A 26 -1.40 5.01 -4.77
C LYS A 26 -1.02 6.17 -5.71
N GLY A 27 -0.47 7.26 -5.19
CA GLY A 27 0.01 8.39 -5.99
C GLY A 27 1.19 8.01 -6.89
N GLY A 28 2.06 7.09 -6.47
CA GLY A 28 3.18 6.62 -7.29
C GLY A 28 2.69 5.81 -8.50
N ASN A 29 1.69 4.96 -8.29
CA ASN A 29 0.97 4.27 -9.37
C ASN A 29 0.33 5.28 -10.34
N PHE A 30 -0.38 6.28 -9.83
CA PHE A 30 -0.99 7.31 -10.67
C PHE A 30 0.03 8.14 -11.46
N ALA A 31 1.17 8.47 -10.87
CA ALA A 31 2.25 9.18 -11.55
C ALA A 31 2.82 8.37 -12.71
N MET A 32 3.12 7.09 -12.50
CA MET A 32 3.58 6.19 -13.57
C MET A 32 2.55 6.05 -14.69
N TYR A 33 1.26 5.87 -14.34
CA TYR A 33 0.21 5.72 -15.32
C TYR A 33 -0.02 7.01 -16.11
N ALA A 34 -0.08 8.15 -15.44
CA ALA A 34 -0.22 9.46 -16.09
C ALA A 34 0.94 9.72 -17.05
N ALA A 35 2.17 9.47 -16.62
CA ALA A 35 3.35 9.66 -17.45
C ALA A 35 3.37 8.75 -18.70
N ALA A 36 2.93 7.49 -18.57
CA ALA A 36 2.93 6.54 -19.68
C ALA A 36 1.87 6.91 -20.74
N PHE A 37 0.68 7.30 -20.30
CA PHE A 37 -0.50 7.44 -21.17
C PHE A 37 -0.93 8.89 -21.44
N CYS A 38 -0.12 9.88 -21.06
CA CYS A 38 -0.35 11.29 -21.40
C CYS A 38 -0.14 11.58 -22.89
N GLU A 39 -0.54 12.78 -23.31
CA GLU A 39 -0.31 13.26 -24.67
C GLU A 39 1.20 13.35 -24.98
N ALA A 40 1.57 12.99 -26.21
CA ALA A 40 2.97 12.83 -26.62
C ALA A 40 3.81 14.10 -26.37
N GLU A 41 3.26 15.28 -26.66
CA GLU A 41 3.93 16.57 -26.42
C GLU A 41 4.31 16.77 -24.94
N HIS A 42 3.50 16.27 -24.01
CA HIS A 42 3.76 16.37 -22.58
C HIS A 42 4.74 15.29 -22.13
N LYS A 43 4.60 14.08 -22.69
CA LYS A 43 5.49 12.94 -22.41
C LYS A 43 6.95 13.24 -22.73
N GLU A 44 7.22 13.94 -23.84
CA GLU A 44 8.58 14.33 -24.25
C GLU A 44 9.29 15.18 -23.19
N ARG A 45 8.53 15.98 -22.43
CA ARG A 45 9.05 16.84 -21.37
C ARG A 45 9.33 16.08 -20.07
N ILE A 46 8.83 14.86 -19.91
CA ILE A 46 9.02 14.08 -18.68
C ILE A 46 10.44 13.52 -18.65
N VAL A 47 11.22 13.90 -17.63
CA VAL A 47 12.59 13.41 -17.43
C VAL A 47 12.67 12.28 -16.42
N HIS A 48 11.84 12.32 -15.36
CA HIS A 48 11.78 11.28 -14.33
C HIS A 48 10.37 11.06 -13.81
N VAL A 49 10.09 9.84 -13.35
CA VAL A 49 8.87 9.47 -12.64
C VAL A 49 9.21 8.75 -11.34
N TYR A 50 8.89 9.36 -10.20
CA TYR A 50 9.12 8.78 -8.89
C TYR A 50 7.92 7.97 -8.41
N ASN A 51 8.11 6.66 -8.28
CA ASN A 51 7.17 5.77 -7.61
C ASN A 51 7.65 5.48 -6.18
N ASN A 52 7.12 6.20 -5.20
CA ASN A 52 7.53 6.07 -3.80
C ASN A 52 6.60 5.07 -3.08
N ASP A 53 7.08 3.84 -2.96
CA ASP A 53 6.38 2.69 -2.35
C ASP A 53 4.95 2.48 -2.87
N GLY A 54 4.76 2.78 -4.16
CA GLY A 54 3.48 2.59 -4.84
C GLY A 54 3.40 1.25 -5.58
N PRO A 55 2.18 0.68 -5.69
CA PRO A 55 1.97 -0.60 -6.35
C PRO A 55 2.26 -0.50 -7.86
N GLY A 56 2.67 -1.62 -8.44
CA GLY A 56 2.88 -1.78 -9.87
C GLY A 56 1.59 -1.88 -10.67
N PHE A 57 1.67 -2.46 -11.85
CA PHE A 57 0.53 -2.70 -12.73
C PHE A 57 0.41 -4.16 -13.12
N ARG A 58 -0.73 -4.50 -13.72
CA ARG A 58 -0.87 -5.79 -14.39
C ARG A 58 0.00 -5.86 -15.62
N GLU A 59 0.30 -7.10 -16.02
CA GLU A 59 1.19 -7.39 -17.14
C GLU A 59 0.75 -6.72 -18.45
N GLU A 60 -0.55 -6.58 -18.71
CA GLU A 60 -1.05 -5.96 -19.93
C GLU A 60 -0.69 -4.47 -20.03
N VAL A 61 -0.64 -3.78 -18.89
CA VAL A 61 -0.18 -2.38 -18.82
C VAL A 61 1.33 -2.32 -18.94
N ILE A 62 2.05 -3.21 -18.23
CA ILE A 62 3.51 -3.26 -18.27
C ILE A 62 4.02 -3.52 -19.69
N GLN A 63 3.39 -4.42 -20.42
CA GLN A 63 3.77 -4.79 -21.80
C GLN A 63 3.30 -3.79 -22.86
N SER A 64 2.55 -2.75 -22.49
CA SER A 64 2.15 -1.71 -23.43
C SER A 64 3.37 -0.93 -23.96
N PRO A 65 3.39 -0.54 -25.25
CA PRO A 65 4.45 0.29 -25.80
C PRO A 65 4.69 1.57 -25.00
N GLU A 66 3.60 2.20 -24.54
CA GLU A 66 3.59 3.42 -23.76
C GLU A 66 4.34 3.28 -22.44
N PHE A 67 4.15 2.16 -21.73
CA PHE A 67 4.82 1.90 -20.47
C PHE A 67 6.29 1.50 -20.68
N GLN A 68 6.57 0.69 -21.71
CA GLN A 68 7.94 0.29 -22.05
C GLN A 68 8.81 1.49 -22.44
N GLU A 69 8.24 2.47 -23.15
CA GLU A 69 8.89 3.75 -23.47
C GLU A 69 9.24 4.54 -22.20
N LEU A 70 8.33 4.54 -21.22
CA LEU A 70 8.51 5.27 -19.96
C LEU A 70 9.52 4.59 -19.02
N LEU A 71 9.62 3.26 -19.08
CA LEU A 71 10.32 2.42 -18.10
C LEU A 71 11.72 2.94 -17.68
N PRO A 72 12.60 3.40 -18.60
CA PRO A 72 13.92 3.91 -18.24
C PRO A 72 13.89 5.19 -17.38
N LYS A 73 12.77 5.92 -17.37
CA LYS A 73 12.57 7.16 -16.62
C LYS A 73 11.99 6.92 -15.22
N ILE A 74 11.54 5.70 -14.92
CA ILE A 74 10.89 5.36 -13.65
C ILE A 74 11.95 5.09 -12.57
N ILE A 75 11.87 5.82 -11.47
CA ILE A 75 12.64 5.63 -10.25
C ILE A 75 11.68 5.10 -9.19
N THR A 76 11.80 3.83 -8.85
CA THR A 76 10.98 3.24 -7.77
C THR A 76 11.77 3.24 -6.48
N ILE A 77 11.22 3.80 -5.40
CA ILE A 77 11.84 3.82 -4.07
C ILE A 77 10.93 3.03 -3.14
N ALA A 78 11.49 2.14 -2.33
CA ALA A 78 10.70 1.36 -1.36
C ALA A 78 11.49 1.15 -0.06
N PRO A 79 10.83 1.13 1.10
CA PRO A 79 11.49 0.77 2.35
C PRO A 79 11.83 -0.74 2.39
N GLN A 80 12.77 -1.10 3.25
CA GLN A 80 13.22 -2.49 3.45
C GLN A 80 12.09 -3.50 3.77
N SER A 81 11.04 -3.10 4.48
CA SER A 81 9.84 -3.91 4.78
C SER A 81 8.61 -3.48 3.96
N SER A 82 8.79 -3.20 2.66
CA SER A 82 7.72 -2.80 1.73
C SER A 82 6.72 -3.94 1.48
N ILE A 83 5.44 -3.67 1.72
CA ILE A 83 4.32 -4.52 1.31
C ILE A 83 3.60 -3.89 0.11
N ILE A 84 3.33 -2.58 0.16
CA ILE A 84 2.55 -1.88 -0.86
C ILE A 84 3.30 -1.81 -2.19
N GLY A 85 4.59 -1.45 -2.16
CA GLY A 85 5.44 -1.42 -3.35
C GLY A 85 5.71 -2.79 -3.98
N GLN A 86 5.31 -3.88 -3.33
CA GLN A 86 5.44 -5.26 -3.84
C GLN A 86 4.13 -5.78 -4.47
N LEU A 87 3.04 -4.99 -4.41
CA LEU A 87 1.80 -5.32 -5.07
C LEU A 87 1.93 -5.13 -6.58
N LEU A 88 1.50 -6.14 -7.35
CA LEU A 88 1.53 -6.16 -8.82
C LEU A 88 2.95 -6.06 -9.42
N SER A 89 3.04 -6.15 -10.75
CA SER A 89 4.32 -6.15 -11.46
C SER A 89 4.84 -4.73 -11.66
N ASN A 90 6.10 -4.50 -11.35
CA ASN A 90 6.82 -3.28 -11.72
C ASN A 90 8.24 -3.67 -12.13
N PRO A 91 8.60 -3.63 -13.44
CA PRO A 91 9.92 -4.01 -13.90
C PRO A 91 10.97 -2.91 -13.69
N ALA A 92 10.58 -1.71 -13.24
CA ALA A 92 11.51 -0.64 -12.94
C ALA A 92 12.46 -1.06 -11.81
N LYS A 93 13.72 -0.61 -11.90
CA LYS A 93 14.68 -0.85 -10.83
C LYS A 93 14.16 -0.23 -9.52
N GLN A 94 14.06 -1.06 -8.49
CA GLN A 94 13.68 -0.64 -7.15
C GLN A 94 14.92 -0.24 -6.35
N HIS A 95 14.91 0.98 -5.82
CA HIS A 95 15.87 1.52 -4.88
C HIS A 95 15.35 1.27 -3.47
N VAL A 96 15.91 0.26 -2.81
CA VAL A 96 15.49 -0.07 -1.45
C VAL A 96 16.25 0.79 -0.46
N ILE A 97 15.52 1.32 0.52
CA ILE A 97 16.05 2.26 1.49
C ILE A 97 15.74 1.83 2.92
N HIS A 98 16.56 2.33 3.85
CA HIS A 98 16.37 2.11 5.27
C HIS A 98 15.26 3.02 5.82
N SER A 99 14.52 2.49 6.79
CA SER A 99 13.48 3.20 7.52
C SER A 99 13.60 2.90 9.00
N THR A 100 13.42 3.93 9.83
CA THR A 100 13.40 3.82 11.30
C THR A 100 12.16 3.09 11.83
N ALA A 101 11.07 3.07 11.07
CA ALA A 101 9.84 2.35 11.42
C ALA A 101 9.94 0.84 11.15
N LYS A 102 8.92 0.08 11.58
CA LYS A 102 8.87 -1.38 11.45
C LYS A 102 7.61 -1.87 10.73
N GLY A 103 7.78 -2.87 9.88
CA GLY A 103 6.67 -3.50 9.14
C GLY A 103 5.94 -2.49 8.25
N ILE A 104 4.61 -2.58 8.20
CA ILE A 104 3.78 -1.72 7.33
C ILE A 104 3.92 -0.22 7.62
N LEU A 105 4.37 0.16 8.81
CA LEU A 105 4.56 1.56 9.19
C LEU A 105 5.73 2.22 8.46
N GLN A 106 6.63 1.43 7.87
CA GLN A 106 7.65 1.96 6.97
C GLN A 106 7.05 2.55 5.69
N HIS A 107 5.77 2.31 5.41
CA HIS A 107 5.05 3.00 4.35
C HIS A 107 4.90 4.51 4.64
N ASP A 108 5.15 4.98 5.87
CA ASP A 108 5.26 6.42 6.11
C ASP A 108 6.64 6.92 5.63
N ALA A 109 6.65 7.68 4.53
CA ALA A 109 7.87 8.26 3.97
C ALA A 109 8.65 9.16 4.94
N MET A 110 8.02 9.67 6.00
CA MET A 110 8.70 10.46 7.04
C MET A 110 9.63 9.63 7.92
N THR A 111 9.53 8.30 7.84
CA THR A 111 10.38 7.36 8.59
C THR A 111 11.61 6.92 7.81
N TRP A 112 11.69 7.29 6.53
CA TRP A 112 12.77 6.95 5.60
C TRP A 112 14.02 7.76 5.90
N GLU A 113 15.15 7.06 6.04
CA GLU A 113 16.39 7.71 6.45
C GLU A 113 17.16 8.28 5.25
N ALA A 114 17.70 9.48 5.45
CA ALA A 114 18.57 10.14 4.51
C ALA A 114 19.88 10.55 5.19
N GLU A 115 20.98 10.40 4.48
CA GLU A 115 22.28 10.97 4.86
C GLU A 115 22.62 12.08 3.87
N LYS A 116 22.64 13.34 4.34
CA LYS A 116 22.94 14.54 3.55
C LYS A 116 22.02 14.68 2.33
N ASP A 117 22.49 14.27 1.16
CA ASP A 117 21.88 14.43 -0.16
C ASP A 117 21.37 13.12 -0.75
N ARG A 118 21.36 12.02 0.02
CA ARG A 118 20.90 10.70 -0.44
C ARG A 118 20.08 9.97 0.60
N LEU A 119 19.16 9.14 0.13
CA LEU A 119 18.48 8.14 0.97
C LEU A 119 19.46 7.03 1.35
N LEU A 120 19.37 6.54 2.58
CA LEU A 120 20.21 5.46 3.07
C LEU A 120 19.78 4.15 2.40
N SER A 121 20.65 3.54 1.60
CA SER A 121 20.35 2.28 0.92
C SER A 121 20.14 1.13 1.91
N SER A 122 19.23 0.23 1.56
CA SER A 122 19.02 -1.06 2.23
C SER A 122 18.73 -2.14 1.18
N GLU A 123 18.33 -3.32 1.62
CA GLU A 123 17.82 -4.41 0.79
C GLU A 123 16.42 -4.81 1.26
N LEU A 124 15.64 -5.43 0.37
CA LEU A 124 14.33 -5.96 0.77
C LEU A 124 14.56 -7.05 1.82
N ASP A 125 13.75 -7.01 2.87
CA ASP A 125 13.76 -8.05 3.88
C ASP A 125 12.85 -9.23 3.52
N GLU A 126 12.91 -10.25 4.37
CA GLU A 126 12.10 -11.46 4.20
C GLU A 126 10.59 -11.18 4.20
N LEU A 127 10.12 -10.17 4.94
CA LEU A 127 8.70 -9.79 4.91
C LEU A 127 8.29 -9.27 3.54
N SER A 128 9.13 -8.44 2.92
CA SER A 128 8.88 -7.92 1.57
C SER A 128 8.91 -9.03 0.53
N HIS A 129 9.89 -9.94 0.58
CA HIS A 129 9.95 -11.09 -0.31
C HIS A 129 8.75 -12.03 -0.14
N TYR A 130 8.34 -12.27 1.10
CA TYR A 130 7.16 -13.04 1.43
C TYR A 130 5.88 -12.38 0.90
N ALA A 131 5.74 -11.06 1.10
CA ALA A 131 4.60 -10.28 0.63
C ALA A 131 4.50 -10.33 -0.90
N LYS A 132 5.62 -10.10 -1.60
CA LYS A 132 5.70 -10.18 -3.07
C LYS A 132 5.20 -11.53 -3.59
N THR A 133 5.71 -12.63 -3.04
CA THR A 133 5.38 -13.98 -3.50
C THR A 133 3.92 -14.35 -3.18
N THR A 134 3.48 -14.03 -1.96
CA THR A 134 2.14 -14.35 -1.47
C THR A 134 1.07 -13.55 -2.21
N LEU A 135 1.25 -12.24 -2.30
CA LEU A 135 0.27 -11.35 -2.93
C LEU A 135 0.23 -11.54 -4.45
N GLY A 136 1.38 -11.78 -5.09
CA GLY A 136 1.44 -12.15 -6.50
C GLY A 136 0.63 -13.41 -6.79
N SER A 137 0.94 -14.51 -6.10
CA SER A 137 0.23 -15.80 -6.27
C SER A 137 -1.26 -15.69 -5.98
N TRP A 138 -1.62 -14.93 -4.94
CA TRP A 138 -3.02 -14.75 -4.56
C TRP A 138 -3.79 -13.96 -5.60
N LEU A 139 -3.24 -12.85 -6.09
CA LEU A 139 -3.86 -12.07 -7.14
C LEU A 139 -4.04 -12.91 -8.41
N GLU A 140 -3.03 -13.68 -8.81
CA GLU A 140 -3.08 -14.61 -9.96
C GLU A 140 -4.16 -15.70 -9.82
N SER A 141 -4.58 -16.06 -8.61
CA SER A 141 -5.62 -17.09 -8.38
C SER A 141 -7.05 -16.63 -8.68
N MET A 142 -7.26 -15.34 -8.94
CA MET A 142 -8.57 -14.74 -9.17
C MET A 142 -8.65 -14.09 -10.55
N ASP A 143 -9.80 -14.25 -11.21
CA ASP A 143 -10.14 -13.50 -12.42
C ASP A 143 -10.54 -12.05 -12.09
N ASP A 144 -10.72 -11.23 -13.12
CA ASP A 144 -10.98 -9.80 -12.95
C ASP A 144 -12.35 -9.54 -12.32
N GLU A 145 -13.38 -10.34 -12.65
CA GLU A 145 -14.71 -10.23 -12.05
C GLU A 145 -14.67 -10.52 -10.54
N SER A 146 -13.98 -11.58 -10.13
CA SER A 146 -13.81 -11.95 -8.72
C SER A 146 -13.00 -10.91 -7.96
N ARG A 147 -11.94 -10.34 -8.57
CA ARG A 147 -11.15 -9.26 -7.94
C ARG A 147 -11.98 -8.00 -7.74
N GLU A 148 -12.72 -7.57 -8.76
CA GLU A 148 -13.58 -6.39 -8.67
C GLU A 148 -14.66 -6.57 -7.61
N SER A 149 -15.31 -7.73 -7.62
CA SER A 149 -16.37 -8.06 -6.67
C SER A 149 -15.84 -8.17 -5.23
N LEU A 150 -14.69 -8.81 -5.02
CA LEU A 150 -14.03 -8.86 -3.72
C LEU A 150 -13.67 -7.46 -3.21
N CYS A 151 -13.03 -6.63 -4.04
CA CYS A 151 -12.69 -5.26 -3.67
C CYS A 151 -13.93 -4.44 -3.33
N THR A 152 -14.96 -4.48 -4.18
CA THR A 152 -16.22 -3.75 -3.97
C THR A 152 -16.87 -4.16 -2.66
N THR A 153 -16.94 -5.47 -2.40
CA THR A 153 -17.56 -5.99 -1.17
C THR A 153 -16.72 -5.59 0.04
N ALA A 154 -15.39 -5.74 0.00
CA ALA A 154 -14.51 -5.34 1.10
C ALA A 154 -14.61 -3.84 1.42
N PHE A 155 -14.64 -2.98 0.41
CA PHE A 155 -14.82 -1.53 0.61
C PHE A 155 -16.21 -1.22 1.18
N SER A 156 -17.27 -1.85 0.70
CA SER A 156 -18.62 -1.65 1.27
C SER A 156 -18.71 -2.04 2.75
N LEU A 157 -18.00 -3.10 3.15
CA LEU A 157 -17.92 -3.52 4.55
C LEU A 157 -17.15 -2.51 5.40
N ILE A 158 -16.07 -1.93 4.88
CA ILE A 158 -15.33 -0.87 5.57
C ILE A 158 -16.18 0.41 5.66
N GLU A 159 -16.85 0.82 4.59
CA GLU A 159 -17.73 1.99 4.59
C GLU A 159 -18.88 1.87 5.59
N SER A 160 -19.32 0.65 5.88
CA SER A 160 -20.34 0.40 6.91
C SER A 160 -19.92 0.81 8.32
N THR A 161 -18.61 0.90 8.59
CA THR A 161 -18.08 1.40 9.87
C THR A 161 -18.20 2.91 9.99
N LYS A 162 -18.55 3.60 8.89
CA LYS A 162 -18.59 5.07 8.74
C LYS A 162 -17.25 5.75 8.98
N SER A 163 -16.16 4.99 8.92
CA SER A 163 -14.82 5.54 9.02
C SER A 163 -14.48 6.24 7.71
N GLU A 164 -14.13 7.53 7.78
CA GLU A 164 -13.78 8.33 6.61
C GLU A 164 -12.31 8.15 6.21
N THR A 165 -11.48 7.66 7.14
CA THR A 165 -10.05 7.42 6.90
C THR A 165 -9.57 6.07 7.44
N PHE A 166 -8.47 5.55 6.89
CA PHE A 166 -7.80 4.35 7.42
C PHE A 166 -7.33 4.52 8.86
N ILE A 167 -6.95 5.74 9.25
CA ILE A 167 -6.53 6.03 10.62
C ILE A 167 -7.73 5.87 11.56
N GLU A 168 -8.86 6.49 11.24
CA GLU A 168 -10.10 6.35 12.01
C GLU A 168 -10.57 4.90 12.11
N PHE A 169 -10.50 4.16 11.01
CA PHE A 169 -10.78 2.73 11.01
C PHE A 169 -9.85 1.96 11.98
N SER A 170 -8.56 2.32 12.00
CA SER A 170 -7.55 1.67 12.85
C SER A 170 -7.63 2.05 14.34
N THR A 171 -8.15 3.24 14.67
CA THR A 171 -8.28 3.72 16.06
C THR A 171 -9.22 2.85 16.88
N ASP A 172 -10.36 2.45 16.31
CA ASP A 172 -11.40 1.65 16.97
C ASP A 172 -11.50 0.24 16.36
N LEU A 173 -10.36 -0.40 16.07
CA LEU A 173 -10.31 -1.65 15.30
C LEU A 173 -11.24 -2.75 15.83
N MET A 174 -11.37 -2.90 17.16
CA MET A 174 -12.28 -3.89 17.76
C MET A 174 -13.75 -3.63 17.40
N LYS A 175 -14.18 -2.38 17.50
CA LYS A 175 -15.56 -1.98 17.17
C LYS A 175 -15.80 -2.08 15.66
N ASN A 176 -14.86 -1.60 14.86
CA ASN A 176 -14.97 -1.60 13.41
C ASN A 176 -14.97 -3.02 12.84
N THR A 177 -14.17 -3.94 13.40
CA THR A 177 -14.20 -5.36 13.02
C THR A 177 -15.50 -6.05 13.45
N GLU A 178 -16.10 -5.69 14.59
CA GLU A 178 -17.44 -6.18 14.97
C GLU A 178 -18.52 -5.74 13.98
N ILE A 179 -18.47 -4.48 13.52
CA ILE A 179 -19.39 -3.96 12.50
C ILE A 179 -19.20 -4.71 11.18
N VAL A 180 -17.96 -4.83 10.69
CA VAL A 180 -17.64 -5.58 9.47
C VAL A 180 -18.16 -7.01 9.55
N TRP A 181 -17.98 -7.69 10.69
CA TRP A 181 -18.48 -9.05 10.88
C TRP A 181 -20.01 -9.14 10.81
N LYS A 182 -20.71 -8.19 11.46
CA LYS A 182 -22.17 -8.11 11.41
C LYS A 182 -22.69 -7.87 9.99
N GLU A 183 -22.08 -6.95 9.25
CA GLU A 183 -22.47 -6.67 7.86
C GLU A 183 -22.12 -7.83 6.92
N MET A 184 -20.99 -8.51 7.12
CA MET A 184 -20.65 -9.72 6.37
C MET A 184 -21.72 -10.80 6.53
N GLY A 185 -22.32 -10.92 7.71
CA GLY A 185 -23.44 -11.82 7.98
C GLY A 185 -24.72 -11.53 7.19
N LYS A 186 -24.90 -10.29 6.71
CA LYS A 186 -26.08 -9.86 5.92
C LYS A 186 -25.88 -10.01 4.41
N LEU A 187 -24.66 -10.25 3.96
CA LEU A 187 -24.37 -10.41 2.55
C LEU A 187 -25.09 -11.65 1.96
N PRO A 188 -25.41 -11.64 0.66
CA PRO A 188 -25.81 -12.84 -0.07
C PRO A 188 -24.80 -13.99 0.12
N GLU A 189 -25.29 -15.23 0.11
CA GLU A 189 -24.44 -16.41 0.37
C GLU A 189 -23.32 -16.59 -0.67
N ASP A 190 -23.58 -16.21 -1.93
CA ASP A 190 -22.57 -16.16 -3.00
C ASP A 190 -21.44 -15.17 -2.66
N LYS A 191 -21.76 -13.97 -2.15
CA LYS A 191 -20.75 -12.98 -1.73
C LYS A 191 -19.97 -13.40 -0.50
N LYS A 192 -20.62 -14.03 0.48
CA LYS A 192 -19.93 -14.60 1.65
C LYS A 192 -18.95 -15.68 1.24
N LYS A 193 -19.39 -16.57 0.34
CA LYS A 193 -18.56 -17.64 -0.22
C LYS A 193 -17.38 -17.06 -0.98
N GLU A 194 -17.60 -16.07 -1.83
CA GLU A 194 -16.56 -15.39 -2.59
C GLU A 194 -15.47 -14.80 -1.68
N ILE A 195 -15.84 -14.04 -0.65
CA ILE A 195 -14.88 -13.50 0.33
C ILE A 195 -14.12 -14.62 1.05
N THR A 196 -14.84 -15.66 1.46
CA THR A 196 -14.26 -16.78 2.22
C THR A 196 -13.28 -17.58 1.36
N ASP A 197 -13.62 -17.84 0.10
CA ASP A 197 -12.77 -18.52 -0.87
C ASP A 197 -11.53 -17.65 -1.18
N ALA A 198 -11.70 -16.33 -1.34
CA ALA A 198 -10.58 -15.41 -1.52
C ALA A 198 -9.62 -15.42 -0.32
N LEU A 199 -10.14 -15.39 0.92
CA LEU A 199 -9.33 -15.48 2.13
C LEU A 199 -8.63 -16.85 2.26
N ALA A 200 -9.31 -17.93 1.87
CA ALA A 200 -8.73 -19.27 1.86
C ALA A 200 -7.57 -19.36 0.85
N ASN A 201 -7.72 -18.81 -0.35
CA ASN A 201 -6.67 -18.75 -1.37
C ASN A 201 -5.47 -17.90 -0.91
N LEU A 202 -5.71 -16.81 -0.17
CA LEU A 202 -4.64 -16.01 0.43
C LEU A 202 -3.87 -16.82 1.47
N MET A 203 -4.57 -17.60 2.30
CA MET A 203 -3.97 -18.49 3.29
C MET A 203 -3.17 -19.61 2.63
N GLU A 204 -3.64 -20.16 1.51
CA GLU A 204 -2.92 -21.17 0.74
C GLU A 204 -1.65 -20.60 0.09
N SER A 205 -1.75 -19.42 -0.53
CA SER A 205 -0.60 -18.68 -1.09
C SER A 205 0.43 -18.35 -0.02
N SER A 206 -0.04 -17.97 1.16
CA SER A 206 0.78 -17.73 2.36
C SER A 206 1.54 -18.99 2.79
N LYS A 207 0.85 -20.15 2.87
CA LYS A 207 1.49 -21.44 3.21
C LYS A 207 2.54 -21.85 2.18
N LYS A 208 2.24 -21.69 0.90
CA LYS A 208 3.17 -22.01 -0.20
C LYS A 208 4.44 -21.16 -0.12
N SER A 209 4.27 -19.85 0.09
CA SER A 209 5.39 -18.92 0.27
C SER A 209 6.18 -19.24 1.54
N ALA A 210 5.51 -19.49 2.67
CA ALA A 210 6.17 -19.88 3.92
C ALA A 210 7.00 -21.18 3.75
N LEU A 211 6.48 -22.20 3.05
CA LEU A 211 7.23 -23.43 2.77
C LEU A 211 8.45 -23.20 1.88
N GLN A 212 8.37 -22.27 0.92
CA GLN A 212 9.49 -21.88 0.09
C GLN A 212 10.58 -21.19 0.93
N HIS A 213 10.22 -20.21 1.76
CA HIS A 213 11.14 -19.49 2.64
C HIS A 213 11.65 -20.33 3.83
N MET A 214 10.89 -21.34 4.30
CA MET A 214 11.33 -22.27 5.35
C MET A 214 12.47 -23.18 4.88
N LYS A 215 12.52 -23.55 3.60
CA LYS A 215 13.65 -24.29 3.03
C LYS A 215 14.95 -23.46 3.02
N ASP A 216 14.82 -22.14 3.06
CA ASP A 216 15.93 -21.18 3.01
C ASP A 216 16.29 -20.59 4.41
N GLY A 217 15.67 -21.07 5.50
CA GLY A 217 16.02 -20.67 6.89
C GLY A 217 14.91 -19.97 7.70
N GLY A 218 13.64 -20.15 7.33
CA GLY A 218 12.44 -19.41 7.78
C GLY A 218 11.99 -19.49 9.25
N GLN A 219 12.87 -19.25 10.24
CA GLN A 219 12.44 -18.85 11.59
C GLN A 219 12.19 -17.32 11.68
N ALA A 220 12.84 -16.54 10.81
CA ALA A 220 12.78 -15.07 10.81
C ALA A 220 11.42 -14.52 10.35
N VAL A 221 10.81 -15.11 9.32
CA VAL A 221 9.50 -14.67 8.76
C VAL A 221 8.38 -14.75 9.79
N LEU A 222 8.29 -15.85 10.55
CA LEU A 222 7.26 -16.02 11.58
C LEU A 222 7.41 -14.98 12.71
N ASN A 223 8.65 -14.76 13.17
CA ASN A 223 8.95 -13.74 14.18
C ASN A 223 8.68 -12.32 13.65
N GLN A 224 8.90 -12.08 12.36
CA GLN A 224 8.69 -10.77 11.74
C GLN A 224 7.20 -10.47 11.50
N ILE A 225 6.41 -11.45 11.07
CA ILE A 225 4.95 -11.33 10.97
C ILE A 225 4.34 -11.11 12.37
N GLN A 226 4.78 -11.90 13.36
CA GLN A 226 4.30 -11.78 14.73
C GLN A 226 4.71 -10.44 15.36
N SER A 227 5.94 -9.99 15.16
CA SER A 227 6.42 -8.69 15.68
C SER A 227 5.81 -7.50 14.94
N SER A 228 5.56 -7.59 13.64
CA SER A 228 4.85 -6.54 12.88
C SER A 228 3.38 -6.43 13.31
N GLY A 229 2.72 -7.58 13.52
CA GLY A 229 1.37 -7.61 14.10
C GLY A 229 1.34 -7.05 15.52
N GLN A 230 2.31 -7.39 16.36
CA GLN A 230 2.42 -6.84 17.72
C GLN A 230 2.81 -5.36 17.75
N ALA A 231 3.65 -4.88 16.82
CA ALA A 231 4.02 -3.47 16.70
C ALA A 231 2.85 -2.62 16.23
N LEU A 232 2.06 -3.11 15.28
CA LEU A 232 0.80 -2.49 14.86
C LEU A 232 -0.17 -2.40 16.05
N LEU A 233 -0.35 -3.51 16.78
CA LEU A 233 -1.22 -3.58 17.96
C LEU A 233 -0.74 -2.72 19.14
N SER A 234 0.57 -2.61 19.37
CA SER A 234 1.13 -1.80 20.45
C SER A 234 1.04 -0.31 20.15
N GLN A 235 1.24 0.08 18.89
CA GLN A 235 1.09 1.47 18.47
C GLN A 235 -0.37 1.94 18.43
N MET A 236 -1.30 1.05 18.10
CA MET A 236 -2.74 1.30 18.28
C MET A 236 -3.09 1.59 19.76
N LYS A 237 -2.45 0.88 20.70
CA LYS A 237 -2.63 1.14 22.14
C LYS A 237 -1.99 2.46 22.60
N THR A 238 -0.84 2.84 22.07
CA THR A 238 -0.16 4.11 22.44
C THR A 238 -0.77 5.33 21.75
N GLY A 239 -1.26 5.20 20.51
CA GLY A 239 -2.01 6.25 19.80
C GLY A 239 -3.35 6.54 20.47
N GLY A 240 -4.04 5.50 20.96
CA GLY A 240 -5.21 5.67 21.82
C GLY A 240 -4.90 6.35 23.16
N HIS A 241 -3.77 6.02 23.81
CA HIS A 241 -3.38 6.68 25.07
C HIS A 241 -2.97 8.15 24.90
N ALA A 242 -2.31 8.52 23.79
CA ALA A 242 -1.94 9.92 23.53
C ALA A 242 -3.18 10.81 23.30
N ALA A 243 -4.18 10.30 22.57
CA ALA A 243 -5.46 11.00 22.38
C ALA A 243 -6.27 11.09 23.69
N ILE A 244 -6.29 10.01 24.48
CA ILE A 244 -7.00 9.98 25.78
C ILE A 244 -6.34 10.92 26.81
N HIS A 245 -5.02 11.05 26.83
CA HIS A 245 -4.33 11.94 27.79
C HIS A 245 -4.46 13.43 27.42
N GLN A 246 -4.64 13.76 26.13
CA GLN A 246 -4.92 15.13 25.68
C GLN A 246 -6.38 15.55 25.95
N VAL A 247 -7.32 14.60 25.89
CA VAL A 247 -8.74 14.83 26.21
C VAL A 247 -8.98 14.86 27.72
N LEU A 248 -8.36 13.96 28.49
CA LEU A 248 -8.46 13.94 29.97
C LEU A 248 -7.61 15.01 30.67
N GLY A 249 -6.60 15.57 29.98
CA GLY A 249 -5.83 16.72 30.47
C GLY A 249 -6.61 18.03 30.37
N LYS A 250 -7.42 18.19 29.31
CA LYS A 250 -8.24 19.40 29.10
C LYS A 250 -9.49 19.45 29.98
N THR A 251 -10.12 18.32 30.29
CA THR A 251 -11.28 18.29 31.19
C THR A 251 -10.95 18.61 32.64
N LYS A 252 -9.70 18.41 33.08
CA LYS A 252 -9.29 18.79 34.44
C LYS A 252 -8.97 20.27 34.62
N GLU A 253 -8.52 20.97 33.59
CA GLU A 253 -8.26 22.42 33.67
C GLU A 253 -9.55 23.25 33.57
N GLU A 254 -10.61 22.73 32.94
CA GLU A 254 -11.92 23.39 32.87
C GLU A 254 -12.81 23.20 34.12
N GLU A 255 -12.51 22.21 34.97
CA GLU A 255 -13.22 22.00 36.25
C GLU A 255 -12.62 22.78 37.44
N GLU A 256 -11.44 23.40 37.31
CA GLU A 256 -10.81 24.21 38.36
C GLU A 256 -10.96 25.74 38.19
N GLN A 257 -11.68 26.22 37.16
CA GLN A 257 -11.93 27.66 36.93
C GLN A 257 -13.41 28.05 36.73
N GLY A 258 -14.37 27.19 37.09
CA GLY A 258 -15.82 27.45 37.02
C GLY A 258 -16.48 27.66 38.38
#